data_AF-A0A452ZJ11-F1
#
_entry.id   AF-A0A452ZJ11-F1
#
_cell.length_a   1.000
_cell.length_b   1.000
_cell.length_c   1.000
_cell.angle_alpha   90.00
_cell.angle_beta   90.00
_cell.angle_gamma   90.00
#
_symmetry.space_group_name_H-M   'P 1'
#
loop_
_entity.id
_entity.type
_entity.pdbx_description
1 polymer ?
#
loop_
_entity_poly.entity_id
_entity_poly.type
_entity_poly.pdbx_seq_one_letter_code
_entity_poly.pdbx_strand_id
1 'polypeptide(L)'
;METLLLSCTCAPSACVLDSHNSASTARQHLPKRRREGQRGPMDRIGDEVVLTRAEITDAAAATFADSTVIPDRYARPDEVRDGVVVGDDESYELPLVDMARLLDSESSEAETAKLGSACRDWGFFQLTNHGVDESVVQDMKDSTMQFFRLPLDKKKAVATQAGGLEGFGHHFAGASCDKLDWAESLILLTQQKEQRSMEFWPADPATLRPSLDKYSLEMSRLTSRLMAFMASDLGVEREALAGAFRGKRQSVALHHYPPCRHPDKVMGITPHHDGLGLTLLLHVDDTPGLQVRMGGRWFPLDPLPGARQRRRHPPDPDQRHVQERRAQGAGGRRARPGDRGGVPGRVRRRDGEAAPGARRGQVQGDRVR
;
A
#
# COMPACT_ATOMS: atom_id res chain seq x y z
N MET A 1 -2.92 4.42 -13.50
CA MET A 1 -3.89 4.65 -12.42
C MET A 1 -3.32 4.01 -11.19
N GLU A 2 -3.04 4.84 -10.20
CA GLU A 2 -2.62 4.36 -8.89
C GLU A 2 -3.84 3.94 -8.06
N THR A 3 -3.58 3.42 -6.88
CA THR A 3 -4.58 2.92 -5.97
C THR A 3 -4.17 3.32 -4.57
N LEU A 4 -5.13 3.85 -3.81
CA LEU A 4 -4.95 4.11 -2.38
C LEU A 4 -5.59 2.95 -1.63
N LEU A 5 -4.93 2.43 -0.61
CA LEU A 5 -5.56 1.52 0.34
C LEU A 5 -6.14 2.34 1.48
N LEU A 6 -7.35 2.00 1.91
CA LEU A 6 -8.05 2.70 2.98
C LEU A 6 -8.34 1.77 4.15
N SER A 7 -8.25 2.34 5.35
CA SER A 7 -8.54 1.71 6.64
C SER A 7 -9.62 2.52 7.36
N CYS A 8 -10.67 1.84 7.83
CA CYS A 8 -11.79 2.41 8.54
C CYS A 8 -11.89 1.80 9.95
N THR A 9 -11.86 2.65 10.98
CA THR A 9 -11.97 2.24 12.40
C THR A 9 -13.34 1.72 12.82
N CYS A 10 -14.25 1.51 11.87
CA CYS A 10 -15.58 0.95 12.08
C CYS A 10 -15.54 -0.57 12.36
N ALA A 11 -14.47 -1.28 11.96
CA ALA A 11 -14.34 -2.73 12.10
C ALA A 11 -13.46 -3.13 13.32
N PRO A 12 -13.97 -3.93 14.27
CA PRO A 12 -13.27 -4.25 15.52
C PRO A 12 -12.17 -5.33 15.40
N SER A 13 -11.57 -5.52 14.22
CA SER A 13 -10.67 -6.67 13.98
C SER A 13 -9.46 -6.40 13.09
N ALA A 14 -9.45 -5.31 12.32
CA ALA A 14 -8.40 -5.04 11.35
C ALA A 14 -7.12 -4.50 12.02
N CYS A 15 -6.24 -5.40 12.47
CA CYS A 15 -4.88 -5.03 12.85
C CYS A 15 -4.01 -4.89 11.59
N VAL A 16 -3.06 -3.96 11.56
CA VAL A 16 -2.06 -3.81 10.51
C VAL A 16 -0.72 -4.34 10.98
N LEU A 17 -0.09 -5.22 10.20
CA LEU A 17 1.29 -5.68 10.38
C LEU A 17 2.03 -5.46 9.06
N ASP A 18 3.11 -4.69 9.08
CA ASP A 18 4.01 -4.60 7.93
C ASP A 18 5.19 -5.56 8.18
N SER A 19 5.19 -6.73 7.53
CA SER A 19 6.26 -7.71 7.68
C SER A 19 6.57 -8.43 6.35
N HIS A 20 7.84 -8.46 6.00
CA HIS A 20 8.34 -9.30 4.93
C HIS A 20 8.35 -10.77 5.39
N ASN A 21 7.82 -11.67 4.58
CA ASN A 21 8.05 -13.10 4.76
C ASN A 21 8.23 -13.77 3.40
N SER A 22 9.15 -14.72 3.34
CA SER A 22 9.33 -15.67 2.23
C SER A 22 9.40 -17.05 2.84
N ALA A 23 8.49 -17.93 2.43
CA ALA A 23 8.14 -19.13 3.17
C ALA A 23 9.27 -20.16 3.35
N SER A 24 9.21 -20.90 4.46
CA SER A 24 9.86 -22.21 4.61
C SER A 24 9.04 -23.09 5.56
N THR A 25 8.67 -24.28 5.09
CA THR A 25 7.85 -25.25 5.84
C THR A 25 8.71 -26.15 6.73
N ALA A 26 8.35 -26.24 8.02
CA ALA A 26 8.88 -27.29 8.90
C ALA A 26 7.85 -27.72 9.95
N ARG A 27 7.29 -28.93 9.79
CA ARG A 27 6.46 -29.58 10.82
C ARG A 27 7.36 -30.24 11.87
N GLN A 28 7.27 -29.86 13.15
CA GLN A 28 7.63 -30.75 14.27
C GLN A 28 6.68 -30.55 15.46
N HIS A 29 6.41 -31.63 16.20
CA HIS A 29 5.52 -31.65 17.37
C HIS A 29 6.19 -31.08 18.62
N LEU A 30 5.43 -30.35 19.45
CA LEU A 30 5.75 -30.12 20.87
C LEU A 30 4.69 -30.75 21.80
N PRO A 31 5.07 -31.20 23.01
CA PRO A 31 4.17 -31.88 23.93
C PRO A 31 3.31 -30.91 24.75
N LYS A 32 2.05 -31.30 25.00
CA LYS A 32 1.11 -30.55 25.85
C LYS A 32 1.58 -30.52 27.31
N ARG A 33 1.59 -29.34 27.95
CA ARG A 33 1.50 -29.20 29.41
C ARG A 33 0.25 -28.40 29.79
N ARG A 34 -0.61 -29.01 30.61
CA ARG A 34 -1.74 -28.35 31.26
C ARG A 34 -1.23 -27.37 32.34
N ARG A 35 -1.95 -26.25 32.51
CA ARG A 35 -2.24 -25.70 33.84
C ARG A 35 -3.69 -25.21 33.88
N GLU A 36 -4.48 -25.81 34.78
CA GLU A 36 -5.57 -25.10 35.45
C GLU A 36 -4.95 -23.96 36.31
N GLY A 37 -5.60 -22.85 36.63
CA GLY A 37 -6.97 -22.41 36.36
C GLY A 37 -7.54 -21.71 37.60
N GLN A 38 -7.85 -20.41 37.52
CA GLN A 38 -8.66 -19.68 38.52
C GLN A 38 -9.14 -18.35 37.92
N ARG A 39 -10.40 -17.95 38.22
CA ARG A 39 -11.00 -16.68 37.80
C ARG A 39 -11.09 -15.74 39.01
N GLY A 40 -10.61 -14.51 38.86
CA GLY A 40 -10.92 -13.36 39.72
C GLY A 40 -11.81 -12.35 38.98
N PRO A 41 -12.43 -11.37 39.67
CA PRO A 41 -13.43 -10.49 39.09
C PRO A 41 -12.86 -9.43 38.14
N MET A 42 -13.73 -8.79 37.35
CA MET A 42 -13.36 -7.74 36.39
C MET A 42 -12.67 -6.54 37.06
N ASP A 43 -11.40 -6.32 36.74
CA ASP A 43 -10.81 -4.99 36.80
C ASP A 43 -10.96 -4.28 35.45
N ARG A 44 -11.17 -2.96 35.52
CA ARG A 44 -11.36 -2.11 34.33
C ARG A 44 -10.00 -1.83 33.71
N ILE A 45 -9.66 -2.54 32.64
CA ILE A 45 -8.45 -2.28 31.86
C ILE A 45 -8.66 -1.00 31.04
N GLY A 46 -8.16 0.12 31.58
CA GLY A 46 -7.88 1.34 30.83
C GLY A 46 -6.42 1.33 30.41
N ASP A 47 -6.07 0.52 29.39
CA ASP A 47 -4.71 0.51 28.83
C ASP A 47 -4.51 1.76 27.97
N GLU A 48 -4.06 2.84 28.60
CA GLU A 48 -3.49 3.98 27.89
C GLU A 48 -2.12 3.56 27.34
N VAL A 49 -2.08 3.20 26.05
CA VAL A 49 -0.84 2.79 25.37
C VAL A 49 0.15 3.95 25.39
N VAL A 50 1.17 3.84 26.24
CA VAL A 50 2.27 4.80 26.31
C VAL A 50 3.11 4.66 25.03
N LEU A 51 2.81 5.48 24.03
CA LEU A 51 3.60 5.61 22.81
C LEU A 51 4.97 6.22 23.13
N THR A 52 5.94 5.37 23.48
CA THR A 52 7.33 5.81 23.63
C THR A 52 7.91 6.11 22.25
N ARG A 53 8.42 7.34 22.09
CA ARG A 53 9.12 7.78 20.89
C ARG A 53 10.61 7.85 21.16
N ALA A 54 11.41 7.42 20.20
CA ALA A 54 12.86 7.34 20.33
C ALA A 54 13.55 7.91 19.10
N GLU A 55 14.67 8.60 19.31
CA GLU A 55 15.56 8.99 18.21
C GLU A 55 16.14 7.75 17.52
N ILE A 56 16.31 7.87 16.20
CA ILE A 56 17.18 6.97 15.45
C ILE A 56 18.63 7.42 15.71
N THR A 57 19.49 6.47 16.11
CA THR A 57 20.91 6.69 16.41
C THR A 57 21.78 6.23 15.25
N ASP A 58 23.04 6.68 15.20
CA ASP A 58 24.00 6.21 14.19
C ASP A 58 24.20 4.68 14.25
N ALA A 59 24.12 4.09 15.45
CA ALA A 59 24.16 2.64 15.63
C ALA A 59 22.93 1.93 15.04
N ALA A 60 21.74 2.53 15.16
CA ALA A 60 20.53 2.02 14.51
C ALA A 60 20.60 2.14 12.98
N ALA A 61 21.04 3.28 12.46
CA ALA A 61 21.21 3.46 11.02
C ALA A 61 22.29 2.53 10.41
N ALA A 62 23.39 2.30 11.13
CA ALA A 62 24.41 1.32 10.74
C ALA A 62 23.85 -0.11 10.73
N THR A 63 23.04 -0.47 11.74
CA THR A 63 22.32 -1.75 11.80
C THR A 63 21.38 -1.94 10.61
N PHE A 64 20.66 -0.89 10.22
CA PHE A 64 19.77 -0.88 9.05
C PHE A 64 20.53 -1.01 7.73
N ALA A 65 21.77 -0.53 7.64
CA ALA A 65 22.61 -0.65 6.46
C ALA A 65 23.24 -2.05 6.29
N ASP A 66 23.62 -2.72 7.38
CA ASP A 66 24.24 -4.06 7.35
C ASP A 66 23.65 -5.00 8.41
N SER A 67 22.42 -5.45 8.15
CA SER A 67 21.56 -6.22 9.07
C SER A 67 21.95 -7.70 9.26
N THR A 68 23.24 -8.00 9.31
CA THR A 68 23.76 -9.36 9.59
C THR A 68 23.47 -9.83 11.00
N VAL A 69 23.43 -8.91 11.97
CA VAL A 69 23.01 -9.13 13.37
C VAL A 69 21.89 -8.15 13.69
N ILE A 70 20.78 -8.64 14.28
CA ILE A 70 19.69 -7.80 14.76
C ILE A 70 19.91 -7.50 16.25
N PRO A 71 19.95 -6.23 16.68
CA PRO A 71 19.98 -5.87 18.09
C PRO A 71 18.70 -6.28 18.82
N ASP A 72 18.81 -6.67 20.09
CA ASP A 72 17.70 -7.18 20.91
C ASP A 72 16.47 -6.27 20.95
N ARG A 73 16.65 -4.95 20.78
CA ARG A 73 15.54 -3.99 20.72
C ARG A 73 14.64 -4.16 19.49
N TYR A 74 15.14 -4.67 18.38
CA TYR A 74 14.34 -4.93 17.17
C TYR A 74 13.94 -6.40 17.02
N ALA A 75 14.60 -7.32 17.73
CA ALA A 75 14.35 -8.76 17.63
C ALA A 75 12.99 -9.14 18.24
N ARG A 76 12.05 -9.61 17.40
CA ARG A 76 10.67 -10.02 17.75
C ARG A 76 10.29 -11.42 17.17
N PRO A 77 11.16 -12.45 17.26
CA PRO A 77 10.95 -13.72 16.55
C PRO A 77 9.69 -14.49 16.97
N ASP A 78 9.26 -14.36 18.23
CA ASP A 78 8.06 -15.05 18.72
C ASP A 78 6.78 -14.33 18.28
N GLU A 79 6.79 -12.99 18.28
CA GLU A 79 5.65 -12.18 17.82
C GLU A 79 5.44 -12.30 16.29
N VAL A 80 6.52 -12.36 15.50
CA VAL A 80 6.44 -12.61 14.04
C VAL A 80 5.86 -14.00 13.72
N ARG A 81 5.98 -14.95 14.65
CA ARG A 81 5.38 -16.30 14.54
C ARG A 81 3.96 -16.37 15.10
N ASP A 82 3.48 -15.36 15.81
CA ASP A 82 2.16 -15.36 16.44
C ASP A 82 1.05 -14.94 15.47
N GLY A 83 0.70 -15.86 14.58
CA GLY A 83 -0.43 -15.70 13.68
C GLY A 83 -0.45 -16.70 12.54
N VAL A 84 -1.66 -17.03 12.09
CA VAL A 84 -1.84 -17.80 10.84
C VAL A 84 -1.89 -16.80 9.70
N VAL A 85 -0.75 -16.58 9.04
CA VAL A 85 -0.71 -15.91 7.74
C VAL A 85 -1.38 -16.81 6.70
N VAL A 86 -2.26 -16.24 5.89
CA VAL A 86 -2.89 -16.91 4.75
C VAL A 86 -1.81 -17.20 3.70
N GLY A 87 -1.68 -18.45 3.29
CA GLY A 87 -0.64 -18.87 2.34
C GLY A 87 -1.01 -18.53 0.90
N ASP A 88 -0.02 -18.48 0.02
CA ASP A 88 -0.16 -18.13 -1.40
C ASP A 88 -1.18 -19.00 -2.19
N ASP A 89 -1.47 -20.21 -1.69
CA ASP A 89 -2.47 -21.13 -2.24
C ASP A 89 -3.93 -20.73 -1.93
N GLU A 90 -4.16 -19.80 -1.00
CA GLU A 90 -5.49 -19.33 -0.58
C GLU A 90 -5.82 -17.96 -1.18
N SER A 91 -6.61 -17.94 -2.27
CA SER A 91 -7.06 -16.70 -2.88
C SER A 91 -8.14 -15.97 -2.06
N TYR A 92 -7.94 -14.67 -1.83
CA TYR A 92 -8.96 -13.73 -1.34
C TYR A 92 -8.90 -12.44 -2.15
N GLU A 93 -10.04 -11.78 -2.30
CA GLU A 93 -10.12 -10.50 -3.00
C GLU A 93 -10.40 -9.39 -1.99
N LEU A 94 -9.46 -8.45 -1.86
CA LEU A 94 -9.71 -7.17 -1.18
C LEU A 94 -10.87 -6.44 -1.88
N PRO A 95 -11.81 -5.83 -1.14
CA PRO A 95 -12.82 -4.98 -1.75
C PRO A 95 -12.17 -3.84 -2.55
N LEU A 96 -12.58 -3.69 -3.80
CA LEU A 96 -12.12 -2.65 -4.70
C LEU A 96 -13.25 -1.65 -4.95
N VAL A 97 -13.16 -0.45 -4.38
CA VAL A 97 -14.14 0.63 -4.55
C VAL A 97 -13.67 1.58 -5.65
N ASP A 98 -14.59 1.99 -6.51
CA ASP A 98 -14.31 2.93 -7.60
C ASP A 98 -14.91 4.32 -7.31
N MET A 99 -14.06 5.33 -7.17
CA MET A 99 -14.50 6.69 -6.85
C MET A 99 -15.28 7.36 -8.00
N ALA A 100 -15.01 7.01 -9.26
CA ALA A 100 -15.78 7.54 -10.38
C ALA A 100 -17.20 6.94 -10.41
N ARG A 101 -17.34 5.65 -10.06
CA ARG A 101 -18.66 4.99 -9.91
C ARG A 101 -19.44 5.52 -8.71
N LEU A 102 -18.78 5.87 -7.60
CA LEU A 102 -19.43 6.59 -6.49
C LEU A 102 -20.00 7.96 -6.94
N LEU A 103 -19.31 8.67 -7.84
CA LEU A 103 -19.71 9.99 -8.32
C LEU A 103 -20.72 9.96 -9.49
N ASP A 104 -20.89 8.81 -10.15
CA ASP A 104 -21.80 8.60 -11.27
C ASP A 104 -23.22 8.25 -10.79
N SER A 105 -24.24 8.96 -11.28
CA SER A 105 -25.61 8.82 -10.77
C SER A 105 -26.26 7.46 -11.05
N GLU A 106 -25.81 6.72 -12.06
CA GLU A 106 -26.37 5.39 -12.39
C GLU A 106 -25.77 4.27 -11.53
N SER A 107 -24.50 4.41 -11.13
CA SER A 107 -23.78 3.39 -10.35
C SER A 107 -23.52 3.73 -8.88
N SER A 108 -23.78 4.97 -8.45
CA SER A 108 -23.50 5.47 -7.09
C SER A 108 -24.14 4.63 -5.98
N GLU A 109 -25.40 4.22 -6.11
CA GLU A 109 -26.11 3.43 -5.09
C GLU A 109 -25.42 2.06 -4.88
N ALA A 110 -25.15 1.34 -5.96
CA ALA A 110 -24.50 0.03 -5.92
C ALA A 110 -23.05 0.12 -5.41
N GLU A 111 -22.31 1.15 -5.82
CA GLU A 111 -20.92 1.35 -5.36
C GLU A 111 -20.88 1.85 -3.90
N THR A 112 -21.89 2.59 -3.44
CA THR A 112 -22.04 3.01 -2.03
C THR A 112 -22.34 1.82 -1.13
N ALA A 113 -23.23 0.91 -1.54
CA ALA A 113 -23.48 -0.33 -0.80
C ALA A 113 -22.23 -1.24 -0.73
N LYS A 114 -21.43 -1.27 -1.80
CA LYS A 114 -20.15 -1.97 -1.86
C LYS A 114 -19.10 -1.36 -0.91
N LEU A 115 -18.99 -0.03 -0.88
CA LEU A 115 -18.16 0.70 0.09
C LEU A 115 -18.59 0.37 1.53
N GLY A 116 -19.90 0.34 1.80
CA GLY A 116 -20.45 -0.03 3.11
C GLY A 116 -20.10 -1.45 3.55
N SER A 117 -20.28 -2.44 2.66
CA SER A 117 -19.86 -3.83 2.90
C SER A 117 -18.36 -3.90 3.18
N ALA A 118 -17.53 -3.25 2.36
CA ALA A 118 -16.09 -3.21 2.61
C ALA A 118 -15.73 -2.64 3.99
N CYS A 119 -16.37 -1.55 4.41
CA CYS A 119 -16.17 -0.95 5.73
C CYS A 119 -16.63 -1.84 6.90
N ARG A 120 -17.72 -2.62 6.72
CA ARG A 120 -18.26 -3.53 7.75
C ARG A 120 -17.50 -4.85 7.84
N ASP A 121 -17.25 -5.47 6.70
CA ASP A 121 -16.82 -6.86 6.60
C ASP A 121 -15.29 -6.99 6.66
N TRP A 122 -14.56 -5.99 6.14
CA TRP A 122 -13.09 -5.93 6.14
C TRP A 122 -12.54 -4.81 7.02
N GLY A 123 -13.20 -3.65 7.06
CA GLY A 123 -12.61 -2.41 7.54
C GLY A 123 -11.51 -1.86 6.62
N PHE A 124 -11.25 -2.52 5.50
CA PHE A 124 -10.18 -2.22 4.54
C PHE A 124 -10.68 -2.35 3.10
N PHE A 125 -10.22 -1.46 2.22
CA PHE A 125 -10.50 -1.53 0.78
C PHE A 125 -9.48 -0.77 -0.06
N GLN A 126 -9.38 -1.16 -1.32
CA GLN A 126 -8.62 -0.44 -2.34
C GLN A 126 -9.52 0.56 -3.07
N LEU A 127 -9.01 1.75 -3.34
CA LEU A 127 -9.73 2.81 -4.04
C LEU A 127 -9.07 3.15 -5.37
N THR A 128 -9.78 2.89 -6.47
CA THR A 128 -9.39 3.28 -7.83
C THR A 128 -10.16 4.49 -8.31
N ASN A 129 -9.69 5.09 -9.42
CA ASN A 129 -10.32 6.26 -10.07
C ASN A 129 -10.53 7.46 -9.12
N HIS A 130 -9.73 7.56 -8.05
CA HIS A 130 -9.82 8.52 -6.94
C HIS A 130 -9.76 10.01 -7.35
N GLY A 131 -9.43 10.31 -8.62
CA GLY A 131 -9.45 11.67 -9.16
C GLY A 131 -8.39 12.60 -8.56
N VAL A 132 -7.32 12.04 -8.00
CA VAL A 132 -6.11 12.77 -7.63
C VAL A 132 -5.15 12.68 -8.80
N ASP A 133 -4.57 13.80 -9.20
CA ASP A 133 -3.65 13.88 -10.32
C ASP A 133 -2.39 13.02 -10.06
N GLU A 134 -2.02 12.20 -11.05
CA GLU A 134 -0.88 11.26 -10.97
C GLU A 134 0.45 11.98 -10.70
N SER A 135 0.59 13.25 -11.12
CA SER A 135 1.75 14.09 -10.75
C SER A 135 1.83 14.37 -9.25
N VAL A 136 0.70 14.61 -8.58
CA VAL A 136 0.66 14.90 -7.13
C VAL A 136 1.17 13.72 -6.32
N VAL A 137 0.80 12.51 -6.74
CA VAL A 137 1.19 11.27 -6.08
C VAL A 137 2.65 10.95 -6.39
N GLN A 138 3.08 11.07 -7.65
CA GLN A 138 4.47 10.85 -8.07
C GLN A 138 5.44 11.84 -7.40
N ASP A 139 5.10 13.14 -7.36
CA ASP A 139 5.88 14.18 -6.68
C ASP A 139 6.08 13.87 -5.18
N MET A 140 5.03 13.33 -4.53
CA MET A 140 5.07 12.94 -3.12
C MET A 140 5.96 11.69 -2.92
N LYS A 141 5.85 10.68 -3.80
CA LYS A 141 6.71 9.49 -3.79
C LYS A 141 8.19 9.85 -3.97
N ASP A 142 8.50 10.65 -4.99
CA ASP A 142 9.88 11.03 -5.30
C ASP A 142 10.50 11.90 -4.21
N SER A 143 9.74 12.82 -3.61
CA SER A 143 10.21 13.62 -2.47
C SER A 143 10.41 12.79 -1.21
N THR A 144 9.55 11.79 -0.96
CA THR A 144 9.69 10.85 0.15
C THR A 144 10.95 10.00 -0.01
N MET A 145 11.17 9.41 -1.19
CA MET A 145 12.39 8.65 -1.49
C MET A 145 13.66 9.50 -1.39
N GLN A 146 13.61 10.77 -1.82
CA GLN A 146 14.73 11.69 -1.69
C GLN A 146 15.05 11.99 -0.21
N PHE A 147 14.04 12.25 0.62
CA PHE A 147 14.22 12.49 2.06
C PHE A 147 14.88 11.30 2.77
N PHE A 148 14.39 10.08 2.60
CA PHE A 148 14.96 8.91 3.30
C PHE A 148 16.36 8.52 2.82
N ARG A 149 16.73 8.89 1.59
CA ARG A 149 18.10 8.77 1.05
C ARG A 149 19.09 9.78 1.62
N LEU A 150 18.64 10.82 2.33
CA LEU A 150 19.55 11.76 2.97
C LEU A 150 20.36 11.08 4.09
N PRO A 151 21.61 11.52 4.33
CA PRO A 151 22.39 11.14 5.50
C PRO A 151 21.63 11.33 6.82
N LEU A 152 21.95 10.51 7.84
CA LEU A 152 21.20 10.51 9.10
C LEU A 152 21.21 11.88 9.79
N ASP A 153 22.32 12.63 9.77
CA ASP A 153 22.42 13.98 10.34
C ASP A 153 21.40 14.95 9.72
N LYS A 154 21.13 14.82 8.42
CA LYS A 154 20.12 15.61 7.71
C LYS A 154 18.71 15.21 8.11
N LYS A 155 18.42 13.91 8.24
CA LYS A 155 17.11 13.42 8.69
C LYS A 155 16.85 13.80 10.16
N LYS A 156 17.87 13.76 11.02
CA LYS A 156 17.80 14.17 12.42
C LYS A 156 17.63 15.68 12.63
N ALA A 157 17.82 16.52 11.61
CA ALA A 157 17.50 17.95 11.70
C ALA A 157 16.02 18.24 12.00
N VAL A 158 15.14 17.26 11.78
CA VAL A 158 13.71 17.29 12.14
C VAL A 158 13.32 16.19 13.15
N ALA A 159 14.25 15.75 13.99
CA ALA A 159 14.03 14.63 14.91
C ALA A 159 12.81 14.85 15.83
N THR A 160 12.12 13.75 16.16
CA THR A 160 11.02 13.77 17.12
C THR A 160 11.53 14.16 18.52
N GLN A 161 10.79 15.03 19.20
CA GLN A 161 11.12 15.51 20.56
C GLN A 161 10.49 14.58 21.62
N ALA A 162 11.08 14.53 22.81
CA ALA A 162 10.55 13.72 23.91
C ALA A 162 9.10 14.11 24.25
N GLY A 163 8.15 13.18 24.08
CA GLY A 163 6.72 13.42 24.26
C GLY A 163 6.01 14.16 23.12
N GLY A 164 6.74 14.62 22.09
CA GLY A 164 6.16 15.23 20.89
C GLY A 164 5.38 14.20 20.03
N LEU A 165 4.52 14.68 19.13
CA LEU A 165 3.76 13.83 18.20
C LEU A 165 4.39 13.76 16.79
N GLU A 166 5.21 14.74 16.44
CA GLU A 166 5.77 14.96 15.11
C GLU A 166 7.30 14.71 15.07
N GLY A 167 7.87 14.77 13.88
CA GLY A 167 9.30 14.66 13.62
C GLY A 167 9.74 13.28 13.14
N PHE A 168 11.06 13.12 12.97
CA PHE A 168 11.72 11.90 12.49
C PHE A 168 12.21 11.03 13.66
N GLY A 169 11.90 9.73 13.64
CA GLY A 169 12.33 8.78 14.67
C GLY A 169 11.58 7.46 14.62
N HIS A 170 11.63 6.73 15.74
CA HIS A 170 10.72 5.62 16.03
C HIS A 170 9.48 6.17 16.75
N HIS A 171 8.29 5.94 16.17
CA HIS A 171 7.01 6.46 16.68
C HIS A 171 6.12 5.40 17.34
N PHE A 172 6.47 4.13 17.16
CA PHE A 172 5.74 2.97 17.67
C PHE A 172 6.70 2.11 18.49
N ALA A 173 6.29 1.85 19.72
CA ALA A 173 6.81 0.79 20.57
C ALA A 173 5.62 -0.07 20.98
N GLY A 174 5.82 -1.40 21.02
CA GLY A 174 4.76 -2.31 21.48
C GLY A 174 4.45 -2.11 22.97
N ALA A 175 3.35 -2.71 23.45
CA ALA A 175 3.00 -2.71 24.86
C ALA A 175 4.13 -3.24 25.78
N SER A 176 5.05 -4.05 25.24
CA SER A 176 6.38 -4.33 25.78
C SER A 176 7.36 -3.18 25.46
N CYS A 177 7.36 -2.17 26.33
CA CYS A 177 7.95 -0.82 26.19
C CYS A 177 9.41 -0.68 25.69
N ASP A 178 10.17 -1.78 25.56
CA ASP A 178 11.59 -1.79 25.18
C ASP A 178 11.85 -2.05 23.68
N LYS A 179 10.87 -2.64 22.97
CA LYS A 179 11.00 -3.05 21.57
C LYS A 179 10.71 -1.90 20.60
N LEU A 180 11.51 -1.86 19.53
CA LEU A 180 11.44 -0.89 18.45
C LEU A 180 11.03 -1.58 17.15
N ASP A 181 10.45 -0.78 16.26
CA ASP A 181 10.06 -1.21 14.91
C ASP A 181 11.20 -1.00 13.91
N TRP A 182 11.30 -1.89 12.93
CA TRP A 182 12.29 -1.88 11.85
C TRP A 182 11.90 -0.90 10.74
N ALA A 183 11.65 0.35 11.15
CA ALA A 183 11.27 1.43 10.28
C ALA A 183 11.94 2.74 10.73
N GLU A 184 12.37 3.53 9.75
CA GLU A 184 12.52 4.96 9.92
C GLU A 184 11.16 5.62 9.65
N SER A 185 10.69 6.52 10.53
CA SER A 185 9.39 7.17 10.38
C SER A 185 9.50 8.69 10.52
N LEU A 186 8.69 9.41 9.75
CA LEU A 186 8.49 10.86 9.87
C LEU A 186 6.99 11.14 9.96
N ILE A 187 6.53 11.64 11.11
CA ILE A 187 5.12 12.03 11.31
C ILE A 187 5.00 13.55 11.32
N LEU A 188 4.05 14.10 10.57
CA LEU A 188 3.80 15.53 10.45
C LEU A 188 2.31 15.84 10.54
N LEU A 189 1.94 16.90 11.27
CA LEU A 189 0.62 17.50 11.18
C LEU A 189 0.52 18.30 9.88
N THR A 190 -0.52 18.05 9.08
CA THR A 190 -0.69 18.64 7.75
C THR A 190 -1.91 19.55 7.64
N GLN A 191 -2.98 19.31 8.39
CA GLN A 191 -4.12 20.23 8.47
C GLN A 191 -4.59 20.34 9.93
N GLN A 192 -5.05 21.50 10.40
CA GLN A 192 -5.13 22.79 9.68
C GLN A 192 -3.76 23.45 9.52
N LYS A 193 -3.58 24.34 8.52
CA LYS A 193 -2.25 24.90 8.18
C LYS A 193 -1.64 25.73 9.31
N GLU A 194 -2.51 26.35 10.11
CA GLU A 194 -2.21 27.22 11.24
C GLU A 194 -1.71 26.44 12.46
N GLN A 195 -1.90 25.11 12.48
CA GLN A 195 -1.45 24.21 13.57
C GLN A 195 -0.13 23.49 13.24
N ARG A 196 0.52 23.81 12.12
CA ARG A 196 1.75 23.12 11.67
C ARG A 196 2.99 23.62 12.40
N SER A 197 3.71 22.73 13.06
CA SER A 197 5.06 23.00 13.56
C SER A 197 6.08 22.84 12.43
N MET A 198 6.37 23.96 11.74
CA MET A 198 7.29 24.00 10.58
C MET A 198 8.75 23.65 10.90
N GLU A 199 9.10 23.49 12.19
CA GLU A 199 10.39 22.93 12.63
C GLU A 199 10.55 21.45 12.24
N PHE A 200 9.48 20.65 12.25
CA PHE A 200 9.51 19.24 11.89
C PHE A 200 9.40 18.99 10.38
N TRP A 201 8.92 19.97 9.61
CA TRP A 201 8.78 19.86 8.17
C TRP A 201 10.16 19.96 7.50
N PRO A 202 10.72 18.91 6.87
CA PRO A 202 12.08 18.99 6.32
C PRO A 202 12.19 20.06 5.23
N ALA A 203 13.27 20.84 5.25
CA ALA A 203 13.58 21.79 4.17
C ALA A 203 14.37 21.15 3.02
N ASP A 204 14.91 19.95 3.25
CA ASP A 204 15.67 19.13 2.31
C ASP A 204 14.96 17.76 2.20
N PRO A 205 14.60 17.27 0.99
CA PRO A 205 14.71 17.96 -0.29
C PRO A 205 13.75 19.16 -0.36
N ALA A 206 14.14 20.19 -1.11
CA ALA A 206 13.34 21.40 -1.30
C ALA A 206 11.94 21.14 -1.91
N THR A 207 11.75 19.98 -2.55
CA THR A 207 10.45 19.53 -3.08
C THR A 207 9.50 18.98 -2.02
N LEU A 208 9.98 18.51 -0.87
CA LEU A 208 9.12 17.78 0.08
C LEU A 208 8.00 18.66 0.65
N ARG A 209 8.30 19.89 1.08
CA ARG A 209 7.28 20.81 1.62
C ARG A 209 6.16 21.13 0.61
N PRO A 210 6.44 21.57 -0.64
CA PRO A 210 5.37 21.84 -1.60
C PRO A 210 4.63 20.57 -2.05
N SER A 211 5.32 19.44 -2.24
CA SER A 211 4.67 18.16 -2.57
C SER A 211 3.73 17.70 -1.46
N LEU A 212 4.15 17.77 -0.19
CA LEU A 212 3.33 17.42 0.97
C LEU A 212 2.14 18.38 1.16
N ASP A 213 2.31 19.69 0.92
CA ASP A 213 1.19 20.64 1.00
C ASP A 213 0.12 20.35 -0.06
N LYS A 214 0.54 20.08 -1.31
CA LYS A 214 -0.37 19.72 -2.43
C LYS A 214 -1.04 18.37 -2.16
N TYR A 215 -0.27 17.34 -1.79
CA TYR A 215 -0.75 15.99 -1.51
C TYR A 215 -1.74 15.97 -0.34
N SER A 216 -1.41 16.59 0.80
CA SER A 216 -2.28 16.61 1.99
C SER A 216 -3.63 17.29 1.73
N LEU A 217 -3.65 18.35 0.92
CA LEU A 217 -4.88 19.02 0.49
C LEU A 217 -5.75 18.11 -0.40
N GLU A 218 -5.17 17.41 -1.37
CA GLU A 218 -5.90 16.46 -2.23
C GLU A 218 -6.42 15.25 -1.43
N MET A 219 -5.64 14.73 -0.47
CA MET A 219 -6.12 13.69 0.43
C MET A 219 -7.28 14.18 1.29
N SER A 220 -7.22 15.39 1.83
CA SER A 220 -8.33 15.99 2.61
C SER A 220 -9.61 16.13 1.78
N ARG A 221 -9.49 16.56 0.52
CA ARG A 221 -10.60 16.61 -0.45
C ARG A 221 -11.15 15.22 -0.77
N LEU A 222 -10.30 14.21 -0.89
CA LEU A 222 -10.70 12.82 -1.15
C LEU A 222 -11.42 12.20 0.06
N THR A 223 -10.84 12.29 1.26
CA THR A 223 -11.46 11.89 2.54
C THR A 223 -12.85 12.51 2.71
N SER A 224 -12.97 13.83 2.47
CA SER A 224 -14.26 14.54 2.61
C SER A 224 -15.33 14.00 1.67
N ARG A 225 -14.97 13.66 0.42
CA ARG A 225 -15.90 13.06 -0.56
C ARG A 225 -16.30 11.64 -0.17
N LEU A 226 -15.35 10.81 0.27
CA LEU A 226 -15.61 9.43 0.71
C LEU A 226 -16.52 9.38 1.94
N MET A 227 -16.26 10.23 2.94
CA MET A 227 -17.09 10.35 4.14
C MET A 227 -18.56 10.65 3.82
N ALA A 228 -18.84 11.40 2.75
CA ALA A 228 -20.21 11.66 2.31
C ALA A 228 -20.94 10.41 1.76
N PHE A 229 -20.21 9.47 1.13
CA PHE A 229 -20.77 8.18 0.69
C PHE A 229 -20.88 7.19 1.84
N MET A 230 -19.90 7.14 2.75
CA MET A 230 -20.00 6.36 3.99
C MET A 230 -21.19 6.81 4.84
N ALA A 231 -21.47 8.12 4.91
CA ALA A 231 -22.64 8.66 5.59
C ALA A 231 -23.97 8.19 4.94
N SER A 232 -24.03 8.17 3.60
CA SER A 232 -25.21 7.65 2.88
C SER A 232 -25.45 6.16 3.11
N ASP A 233 -24.41 5.31 3.13
CA ASP A 233 -24.56 3.88 3.46
C ASP A 233 -25.01 3.67 4.93
N LEU A 234 -24.57 4.52 5.86
CA LEU A 234 -25.05 4.54 7.24
C LEU A 234 -26.49 5.07 7.40
N GLY A 235 -27.14 5.52 6.32
CA GLY A 235 -28.50 6.08 6.36
C GLY A 235 -28.61 7.44 7.05
N VAL A 236 -27.52 8.21 7.08
CA VAL A 236 -27.48 9.57 7.67
C VAL A 236 -27.16 10.63 6.61
N GLU A 237 -27.41 11.89 6.94
CA GLU A 237 -27.10 13.04 6.07
C GLU A 237 -25.62 13.03 5.62
N ARG A 238 -25.37 13.36 4.35
CA ARG A 238 -24.04 13.25 3.72
C ARG A 238 -22.98 14.08 4.45
N GLU A 239 -23.39 15.21 5.02
CA GLU A 239 -22.56 16.13 5.77
C GLU A 239 -22.30 15.68 7.21
N ALA A 240 -22.98 14.63 7.72
CA ALA A 240 -22.88 14.23 9.13
C ALA A 240 -21.46 13.76 9.51
N LEU A 241 -20.87 12.82 8.75
CA LEU A 241 -19.50 12.36 8.99
C LEU A 241 -18.48 13.47 8.70
N ALA A 242 -18.57 14.12 7.54
CA ALA A 242 -17.67 15.23 7.19
C ALA A 242 -17.75 16.41 8.20
N GLY A 243 -18.91 16.62 8.82
CA GLY A 243 -19.14 17.56 9.90
C GLY A 243 -18.47 17.14 11.21
N ALA A 244 -18.55 15.87 11.60
CA ALA A 244 -17.88 15.34 12.78
C ALA A 244 -16.34 15.45 12.70
N PHE A 245 -15.78 15.34 11.49
CA PHE A 245 -14.35 15.53 11.21
C PHE A 245 -13.96 16.98 10.86
N ARG A 246 -14.90 17.93 10.80
CA ARG A 246 -14.61 19.33 10.49
C ARG A 246 -13.70 19.95 11.56
N GLY A 247 -12.57 20.52 11.12
CA GLY A 247 -11.59 21.13 12.02
C GLY A 247 -10.79 20.13 12.87
N LYS A 248 -10.94 18.82 12.65
CA LYS A 248 -10.03 17.81 13.21
C LYS A 248 -8.69 17.84 12.48
N ARG A 249 -7.66 17.33 13.14
CA ARG A 249 -6.30 17.29 12.59
C ARG A 249 -6.20 16.24 11.49
N GLN A 250 -5.46 16.57 10.44
CA GLN A 250 -4.88 15.60 9.51
C GLN A 250 -3.39 15.49 9.83
N SER A 251 -2.88 14.26 9.86
CA SER A 251 -1.44 13.98 9.85
C SER A 251 -1.08 13.17 8.61
N VAL A 252 0.20 13.22 8.24
CA VAL A 252 0.82 12.30 7.28
C VAL A 252 1.98 11.63 8.00
N ALA A 253 2.04 10.30 7.91
CA ALA A 253 3.17 9.51 8.34
C ALA A 253 3.87 8.96 7.09
N LEU A 254 5.18 9.17 7.02
CA LEU A 254 6.05 8.61 5.99
C LEU A 254 6.90 7.52 6.65
N HIS A 255 6.87 6.31 6.11
CA HIS A 255 7.62 5.17 6.63
C HIS A 255 8.61 4.69 5.57
N HIS A 256 9.83 4.38 6.02
CA HIS A 256 10.83 3.67 5.23
C HIS A 256 11.28 2.44 5.99
N TYR A 257 11.25 1.29 5.32
CA TYR A 257 11.65 -0.01 5.87
C TYR A 257 13.01 -0.40 5.27
N PRO A 258 14.11 -0.32 6.04
CA PRO A 258 15.42 -0.68 5.54
C PRO A 258 15.55 -2.20 5.31
N PRO A 259 16.33 -2.67 4.32
CA PRO A 259 16.45 -4.10 4.03
C PRO A 259 16.95 -4.94 5.24
N CYS A 260 16.20 -5.97 5.63
CA CYS A 260 16.60 -6.91 6.67
C CYS A 260 17.03 -8.27 6.09
N ARG A 261 18.18 -8.81 6.51
CA ARG A 261 18.63 -10.16 6.15
C ARG A 261 17.93 -11.28 6.92
N HIS A 262 17.25 -10.96 8.03
CA HIS A 262 16.49 -11.92 8.84
C HIS A 262 15.06 -11.39 9.09
N PRO A 263 14.23 -11.28 8.04
CA PRO A 263 12.88 -10.70 8.15
C PRO A 263 11.96 -11.51 9.07
N ASP A 264 12.26 -12.79 9.31
CA ASP A 264 11.59 -13.67 10.27
C ASP A 264 11.76 -13.28 11.74
N LYS A 265 12.50 -12.21 12.03
CA LYS A 265 12.89 -11.77 13.38
C LYS A 265 12.61 -10.30 13.67
N VAL A 266 12.05 -9.55 12.72
CA VAL A 266 11.74 -8.12 12.87
C VAL A 266 10.35 -7.80 12.32
N MET A 267 9.79 -6.65 12.69
CA MET A 267 8.57 -6.12 12.09
C MET A 267 8.84 -4.72 11.55
N GLY A 268 8.26 -4.37 10.40
CA GLY A 268 8.27 -3.01 9.86
C GLY A 268 7.46 -2.07 10.76
N ILE A 269 6.21 -2.43 11.07
CA ILE A 269 5.40 -1.77 12.12
C ILE A 269 4.70 -2.83 12.98
N THR A 270 4.70 -2.65 14.30
CA THR A 270 3.99 -3.50 15.28
C THR A 270 2.49 -3.60 14.97
N PRO A 271 1.84 -4.77 15.15
CA PRO A 271 0.39 -4.94 15.10
C PRO A 271 -0.40 -3.85 15.86
N HIS A 272 -1.17 -3.05 15.12
CA HIS A 272 -1.98 -1.97 15.70
C HIS A 272 -3.30 -1.79 14.95
N HIS A 273 -4.22 -1.06 15.56
CA HIS A 273 -5.37 -0.44 14.90
C HIS A 273 -5.09 1.06 14.74
N ASP A 274 -5.54 1.67 13.65
CA ASP A 274 -5.43 3.11 13.47
C ASP A 274 -6.21 3.86 14.57
N GLY A 275 -5.59 4.83 15.23
CA GLY A 275 -6.27 5.71 16.20
C GLY A 275 -7.06 6.86 15.56
N LEU A 276 -7.44 6.73 14.29
CA LEU A 276 -7.90 7.82 13.41
C LEU A 276 -9.30 7.56 12.82
N GLY A 277 -9.86 8.54 12.13
CA GLY A 277 -11.17 8.39 11.47
C GLY A 277 -11.13 7.57 10.18
N LEU A 278 -10.19 7.92 9.30
CA LEU A 278 -9.98 7.26 8.00
C LEU A 278 -8.52 7.44 7.59
N THR A 279 -7.81 6.35 7.32
CA THR A 279 -6.43 6.39 6.81
C THR A 279 -6.44 6.17 5.30
N LEU A 280 -5.67 6.97 4.56
CA LEU A 280 -5.40 6.80 3.13
C LEU A 280 -3.92 6.45 2.98
N LEU A 281 -3.62 5.19 2.68
CA LEU A 281 -2.28 4.66 2.53
C LEU A 281 -1.85 4.64 1.05
N LEU A 282 -0.62 5.07 0.80
CA LEU A 282 0.03 5.05 -0.51
C LEU A 282 1.32 4.22 -0.43
N HIS A 283 1.40 3.14 -1.20
CA HIS A 283 2.66 2.43 -1.39
C HIS A 283 3.57 3.24 -2.33
N VAL A 284 4.79 3.55 -1.88
CA VAL A 284 5.77 4.35 -2.63
C VAL A 284 6.41 3.53 -3.75
N ASP A 285 6.58 2.23 -3.54
CA ASP A 285 7.07 1.26 -4.52
C ASP A 285 6.25 -0.05 -4.50
N ASP A 286 6.72 -1.06 -5.23
CA ASP A 286 6.03 -2.34 -5.45
C ASP A 286 6.36 -3.41 -4.39
N THR A 287 7.06 -3.05 -3.31
CA THR A 287 7.50 -4.02 -2.29
C THR A 287 6.31 -4.49 -1.43
N PRO A 288 6.06 -5.81 -1.31
CA PRO A 288 5.04 -6.33 -0.41
C PRO A 288 5.53 -6.31 1.05
N GLY A 289 4.60 -6.09 1.98
CA GLY A 289 4.88 -6.11 3.41
C GLY A 289 3.63 -5.94 4.26
N LEU A 290 2.71 -5.07 3.84
CA LEU A 290 1.44 -4.82 4.51
C LEU A 290 0.57 -6.08 4.63
N GLN A 291 0.03 -6.32 5.82
CA GLN A 291 -0.91 -7.40 6.14
C GLN A 291 -2.05 -6.86 7.01
N VAL A 292 -3.27 -7.35 6.78
CA VAL A 292 -4.45 -7.01 7.59
C VAL A 292 -4.94 -8.26 8.32
N ARG A 293 -5.26 -8.10 9.62
CA ARG A 293 -5.82 -9.19 10.42
C ARG A 293 -7.33 -9.27 10.28
N MET A 294 -7.87 -10.46 10.02
CA MET A 294 -9.31 -10.73 10.05
C MET A 294 -9.59 -12.15 10.54
N GLY A 295 -10.62 -12.36 11.35
CA GLY A 295 -10.97 -13.70 11.87
C GLY A 295 -9.82 -14.40 12.61
N GLY A 296 -8.88 -13.63 13.18
CA GLY A 296 -7.66 -14.14 13.82
C GLY A 296 -6.49 -14.47 12.89
N ARG A 297 -6.67 -14.42 11.57
CA ARG A 297 -5.66 -14.71 10.53
C ARG A 297 -5.09 -13.42 9.94
N TRP A 298 -3.89 -13.48 9.35
CA TRP A 298 -3.24 -12.36 8.66
C TRP A 298 -3.31 -12.53 7.14
N PHE A 299 -3.75 -11.49 6.44
CA PHE A 299 -3.94 -11.46 4.99
C PHE A 299 -2.93 -10.47 4.38
N PRO A 300 -1.88 -10.91 3.66
CA PRO A 300 -0.95 -10.01 2.98
C PRO A 300 -1.63 -9.22 1.84
N LEU A 301 -1.28 -7.95 1.67
CA LEU A 301 -1.92 -7.06 0.71
C LEU A 301 -0.95 -6.68 -0.41
N ASP A 302 -1.19 -7.25 -1.59
CA ASP A 302 -0.44 -6.94 -2.80
C ASP A 302 -0.91 -5.60 -3.42
N PRO A 303 -0.01 -4.65 -3.71
CA PRO A 303 -0.37 -3.47 -4.50
C PRO A 303 -0.78 -3.91 -5.92
N LEU A 304 -1.88 -3.33 -6.44
CA LEU A 304 -2.49 -3.77 -7.69
C LEU A 304 -1.51 -3.77 -8.89
N PRO A 305 -1.69 -4.68 -9.87
CA PRO A 305 -0.75 -4.89 -10.99
C PRO A 305 -0.38 -3.66 -11.84
N GLY A 306 -1.16 -2.58 -11.77
CA GLY A 306 -0.89 -1.31 -12.44
C GLY A 306 0.38 -0.59 -11.93
N ALA A 307 0.84 -0.89 -10.72
CA ALA A 307 2.11 -0.41 -10.18
C ALA A 307 3.30 -1.22 -10.74
N ARG A 308 3.26 -2.55 -10.57
CA ARG A 308 4.31 -3.51 -10.98
C ARG A 308 4.73 -3.41 -12.45
N GLN A 309 3.84 -3.01 -13.37
CA GLN A 309 4.19 -2.90 -14.80
C GLN A 309 5.10 -1.72 -15.15
N ARG A 310 5.20 -0.67 -14.32
CA ARG A 310 5.94 0.55 -14.67
C ARG A 310 7.46 0.50 -14.45
N ARG A 311 7.98 -0.50 -13.71
CA ARG A 311 9.42 -0.63 -13.39
C ARG A 311 10.09 -1.86 -14.01
N ARG A 312 9.84 -2.16 -15.29
CA ARG A 312 10.83 -2.95 -16.06
C ARG A 312 12.12 -2.13 -16.15
N HIS A 313 13.18 -2.64 -15.51
CA HIS A 313 14.52 -2.07 -15.56
C HIS A 313 14.95 -1.86 -17.03
N PRO A 314 15.73 -0.80 -17.36
CA PRO A 314 16.41 -0.76 -18.64
C PRO A 314 17.28 -2.03 -18.77
N PRO A 315 17.34 -2.68 -19.94
CA PRO A 315 18.09 -3.91 -20.09
C PRO A 315 19.57 -3.67 -19.79
N ASP A 316 20.11 -4.58 -18.98
CA ASP A 316 21.50 -4.66 -18.57
C ASP A 316 22.45 -4.44 -19.78
N PRO A 317 23.39 -3.47 -19.73
CA PRO A 317 24.29 -3.19 -20.85
C PRO A 317 25.07 -4.42 -21.31
N ASP A 318 25.39 -5.37 -20.43
CA ASP A 318 26.17 -6.57 -20.79
C ASP A 318 25.40 -7.54 -21.71
N GLN A 319 24.07 -7.47 -21.78
CA GLN A 319 23.29 -8.33 -22.70
C GLN A 319 23.37 -7.88 -24.17
N ARG A 320 23.82 -6.65 -24.46
CA ARG A 320 23.95 -6.16 -25.85
C ARG A 320 25.07 -6.87 -26.62
N HIS A 321 26.18 -7.17 -25.95
CA HIS A 321 27.35 -7.81 -26.58
C HIS A 321 27.16 -9.29 -26.93
N VAL A 322 26.15 -9.96 -26.38
CA VAL A 322 25.81 -11.36 -26.74
C VAL A 322 24.99 -11.43 -28.02
N GLN A 323 24.15 -10.43 -28.32
CA GLN A 323 23.35 -10.40 -29.54
C GLN A 323 24.15 -9.90 -30.76
N GLU A 324 24.99 -8.88 -30.60
CA GLU A 324 25.80 -8.33 -31.72
C GLU A 324 26.79 -9.35 -32.30
N ARG A 325 27.35 -10.24 -31.46
CA ARG A 325 28.25 -11.32 -31.92
C ARG A 325 27.56 -12.41 -32.74
N ARG A 326 26.23 -12.55 -32.68
CA ARG A 326 25.47 -13.44 -33.58
C ARG A 326 25.14 -12.79 -34.92
N ALA A 327 25.10 -11.46 -35.00
CA ALA A 327 24.76 -10.74 -36.23
C ALA A 327 25.94 -10.62 -37.23
N GLN A 328 27.19 -10.72 -36.76
CA GLN A 328 28.40 -10.54 -37.59
C GLN A 328 28.94 -11.84 -38.21
N GLY A 329 28.26 -12.98 -38.03
CA GLY A 329 28.74 -14.31 -38.40
C GLY A 329 28.27 -14.88 -39.75
N ALA A 330 27.49 -14.15 -40.55
CA ALA A 330 26.94 -14.66 -41.81
C ALA A 330 26.80 -13.55 -42.88
N GLY A 331 27.66 -13.58 -43.91
CA GLY A 331 27.63 -12.53 -44.94
C GLY A 331 28.64 -12.64 -46.08
N GLY A 332 29.02 -13.86 -46.50
CA GLY A 332 30.08 -14.07 -47.50
C GLY A 332 29.68 -14.90 -48.72
N ARG A 333 29.02 -14.30 -49.73
CA ARG A 333 29.21 -14.58 -51.18
C ARG A 333 28.35 -13.67 -52.09
N ARG A 334 28.84 -13.47 -53.32
CA ARG A 334 28.39 -12.48 -54.32
C ARG A 334 27.20 -12.95 -55.19
N ALA A 335 26.43 -12.00 -55.73
CA ALA A 335 26.00 -11.99 -57.14
C ALA A 335 25.55 -10.57 -57.61
N ARG A 336 25.78 -10.23 -58.90
CA ARG A 336 25.12 -9.14 -59.67
C ARG A 336 24.14 -9.82 -60.66
N PRO A 337 22.94 -9.27 -60.98
CA PRO A 337 22.72 -8.25 -62.06
C PRO A 337 21.58 -7.23 -61.71
N GLY A 338 21.10 -6.31 -62.58
CA GLY A 338 21.64 -5.81 -63.86
C GLY A 338 20.61 -5.34 -64.93
N ASP A 339 20.12 -4.10 -64.81
CA ASP A 339 19.38 -3.26 -65.80
C ASP A 339 17.90 -3.63 -66.21
N ARG A 340 17.13 -2.58 -66.55
CA ARG A 340 15.84 -2.47 -67.30
C ARG A 340 14.46 -2.72 -66.63
N GLY A 341 13.76 -1.62 -66.37
CA GLY A 341 12.61 -1.13 -67.17
C GLY A 341 11.22 -1.82 -67.08
N GLY A 342 10.15 -1.02 -66.90
CA GLY A 342 8.75 -1.46 -67.12
C GLY A 342 7.69 -0.59 -66.41
N VAL A 343 6.69 -0.08 -67.15
CA VAL A 343 5.60 0.82 -66.70
C VAL A 343 4.25 0.04 -66.69
N PRO A 344 3.21 0.42 -65.90
CA PRO A 344 2.24 -0.54 -65.35
C PRO A 344 0.91 -0.70 -66.13
N GLY A 345 0.13 -1.74 -65.77
CA GLY A 345 -1.18 -2.09 -66.35
C GLY A 345 -2.33 -2.23 -65.34
N ARG A 346 -3.58 -2.05 -65.81
CA ARG A 346 -4.81 -1.83 -65.00
C ARG A 346 -5.75 -3.05 -64.88
N VAL A 347 -6.37 -3.19 -63.69
CA VAL A 347 -7.82 -3.36 -63.39
C VAL A 347 -8.69 -4.34 -64.23
N ARG A 348 -9.32 -5.33 -63.56
CA ARG A 348 -10.78 -5.68 -63.49
C ARG A 348 -10.94 -7.05 -62.76
N ARG A 349 -11.69 -7.17 -61.66
CA ARG A 349 -13.16 -7.25 -61.43
C ARG A 349 -13.83 -8.58 -61.85
N ARG A 350 -14.72 -9.06 -60.96
CA ARG A 350 -15.79 -10.09 -61.02
C ARG A 350 -15.56 -11.35 -60.19
N ASP A 351 -16.56 -12.07 -59.65
CA ASP A 351 -17.96 -11.80 -59.18
C ASP A 351 -18.44 -13.12 -58.48
N GLY A 352 -19.55 -13.10 -57.70
CA GLY A 352 -20.27 -14.31 -57.17
C GLY A 352 -20.06 -14.58 -55.66
N GLU A 353 -21.07 -14.50 -54.78
CA GLU A 353 -22.23 -15.42 -54.55
C GLU A 353 -21.87 -16.72 -53.78
N ALA A 354 -22.65 -17.26 -52.84
CA ALA A 354 -23.84 -16.78 -52.10
C ALA A 354 -24.06 -17.64 -50.82
N ALA A 355 -24.91 -17.19 -49.89
CA ALA A 355 -25.48 -18.00 -48.78
C ALA A 355 -26.82 -18.66 -49.23
N PRO A 356 -27.48 -19.59 -48.50
CA PRO A 356 -28.12 -19.36 -47.17
C PRO A 356 -27.94 -20.55 -46.16
N GLY A 357 -28.16 -20.47 -44.84
CA GLY A 357 -29.44 -20.35 -44.10
C GLY A 357 -29.94 -21.74 -43.63
N ALA A 358 -30.73 -21.96 -42.56
CA ALA A 358 -31.23 -21.11 -41.46
C ALA A 358 -31.94 -22.01 -40.38
N ARG A 359 -32.46 -21.40 -39.30
CA ARG A 359 -33.44 -21.94 -38.29
C ARG A 359 -32.91 -22.88 -37.20
N ARG A 360 -33.56 -23.03 -36.03
CA ARG A 360 -34.30 -22.12 -35.08
C ARG A 360 -34.77 -23.02 -33.91
N GLY A 361 -34.81 -22.54 -32.67
CA GLY A 361 -35.45 -23.27 -31.57
C GLY A 361 -35.54 -22.47 -30.27
N GLN A 362 -36.77 -22.13 -29.84
CA GLN A 362 -37.08 -21.57 -28.52
C GLN A 362 -37.65 -22.69 -27.63
N VAL A 363 -37.31 -22.69 -26.34
CA VAL A 363 -38.17 -23.18 -25.23
C VAL A 363 -37.99 -22.22 -24.04
N GLN A 364 -38.93 -22.26 -23.08
CA GLN A 364 -39.30 -21.17 -22.15
C GLN A 364 -39.58 -21.73 -20.74
N GLY A 365 -39.36 -20.93 -19.69
CA GLY A 365 -39.70 -21.25 -18.27
C GLY A 365 -38.62 -22.06 -17.54
N ASP A 366 -38.34 -21.87 -16.24
CA ASP A 366 -39.26 -21.51 -15.16
C ASP A 366 -38.60 -20.81 -13.93
N ARG A 367 -39.47 -20.36 -13.00
CA ARG A 367 -39.13 -19.83 -11.65
C ARG A 367 -39.04 -20.97 -10.61
N VAL A 368 -38.84 -20.58 -9.32
CA VAL A 368 -38.93 -21.36 -8.06
C VAL A 368 -37.53 -21.76 -7.51
N ARG A 369 -37.15 -21.42 -6.27
CA ARG A 369 -37.86 -20.72 -5.17
C ARG A 369 -36.91 -19.89 -4.33
#